data_AF-A0AA88YU85-F1
#
_entry.id   AF-A0AA88YU85-F1
#
_cell.length_a   1.000
_cell.length_b   1.000
_cell.length_c   1.000
_cell.angle_alpha   90.00
_cell.angle_beta   90.00
_cell.angle_gamma   90.00
#
_symmetry.space_group_name_H-M   'P 1'
#
loop_
_entity.id
_entity.type
_entity.pdbx_description
1 polymer ?
#
loop_
_entity_poly.entity_id
_entity_poly.type
_entity_poly.pdbx_seq_one_letter_code
_entity_poly.pdbx_strand_id
1 'polypeptide(L)' 'MAYPGHYIHAEMVHNGAAISYVYASKSEDDTGTAVVNLVLQKGDKVWVKHGNDPNGIAQLEGYYSAFSGFLIQPM' A
#
# COMPACT_ATOMS: atom_id res chain seq x y z
N MET A 1 9.27 -4.48 1.82
CA MET A 1 10.34 -4.25 2.80
C MET A 1 11.08 -2.98 2.39
N ALA A 2 11.33 -2.06 3.32
CA ALA A 2 12.05 -0.82 3.04
C ALA A 2 13.53 -1.09 2.77
N TYR A 3 14.13 -0.34 1.84
CA TYR A 3 15.58 -0.33 1.67
C TYR A 3 16.24 0.35 2.88
N PRO A 4 17.43 -0.09 3.34
CA PRO A 4 18.16 0.61 4.37
C PRO A 4 18.33 2.10 4.04
N GLY A 5 17.96 2.97 4.98
CA GLY A 5 18.02 4.43 4.78
C GLY A 5 16.82 5.07 4.08
N HIS A 6 15.86 4.27 3.60
CA HIS A 6 14.60 4.73 3.00
C HIS A 6 13.40 4.27 3.82
N TYR A 7 12.26 4.97 3.70
CA TYR A 7 11.00 4.48 4.27
C TYR A 7 10.02 4.14 3.14
N ILE A 8 9.09 3.24 3.42
CA ILE A 8 7.91 3.04 2.58
C ILE A 8 6.77 3.79 3.25
N HIS A 9 6.09 4.63 2.48
CA HIS A 9 4.81 5.19 2.85
C HIS A 9 3.87 5.02 1.67
N ALA A 10 2.91 4.10 1.79
CA ALA A 10 1.99 3.76 0.72
C ALA A 10 0.54 3.82 1.20
N GLU A 11 -0.36 4.14 0.28
CA GLU A 11 -1.80 4.16 0.50
C GLU A 11 -2.44 3.13 -0.39
N MET A 12 -3.34 2.32 0.18
CA MET A 12 -4.32 1.58 -0.63
C MET A 12 -5.50 2.50 -0.92
N VAL A 13 -5.94 2.53 -2.16
CA VAL A 13 -6.92 3.48 -2.68
C VAL A 13 -8.11 2.72 -3.27
N HIS A 14 -9.33 3.15 -2.94
CA HIS A 14 -10.57 2.73 -3.60
C HIS A 14 -11.25 3.95 -4.21
N ASN A 15 -11.45 3.95 -5.53
CA ASN A 15 -12.08 5.04 -6.29
C ASN A 15 -11.52 6.45 -5.99
N GLY A 16 -10.20 6.53 -5.74
CA GLY A 16 -9.50 7.78 -5.45
C GLY A 16 -9.40 8.14 -3.96
N ALA A 17 -10.16 7.48 -3.08
CA ALA A 17 -10.09 7.68 -1.64
C ALA A 17 -9.09 6.69 -0.99
N ALA A 18 -8.26 7.18 -0.08
CA ALA A 18 -7.39 6.32 0.72
C ALA A 18 -8.22 5.49 1.72
N ILE A 19 -7.97 4.19 1.76
CA ILE A 19 -8.69 3.23 2.61
C ILE A 19 -7.77 2.50 3.60
N SER A 20 -6.46 2.53 3.38
CA SER A 20 -5.47 2.02 4.30
C SER A 20 -4.12 2.66 4.04
N TYR A 21 -3.28 2.69 5.07
CA TYR A 21 -1.90 3.14 5.01
C TYR A 21 -0.96 1.97 5.31
N VAL A 22 0.19 1.96 4.65
CA VAL A 22 1.29 1.03 4.91
C VAL A 22 2.53 1.88 5.17
N TYR A 23 3.18 1.62 6.30
CA TYR A 23 4.43 2.27 6.67
C TYR A 23 5.48 1.21 6.98
N ALA A 24 6.68 1.40 6.44
CA ALA A 24 7.88 0.70 6.87
C ALA A 24 8.95 1.77 7.11
N SER A 25 9.55 1.75 8.29
CA SER A 25 10.55 2.72 8.69
C SER A 25 11.89 2.47 7.99
N LYS A 26 12.81 3.40 8.17
CA LYS A 26 14.17 3.36 7.60
C LYS A 26 15.16 2.47 8.36
N SER A 27 14.71 1.78 9.41
CA SER A 27 15.54 0.75 10.07
C SER A 27 15.77 -0.41 9.11
N GLU A 28 16.88 -1.13 9.30
CA GLU A 28 17.24 -2.26 8.44
C GLU A 28 16.08 -3.27 8.35
N ASP A 29 15.68 -3.56 7.10
CA ASP A 29 14.69 -4.55 6.68
C ASP A 29 13.27 -4.43 7.27
N ASP A 30 12.84 -3.21 7.64
CA ASP A 30 11.48 -3.01 8.15
C ASP A 30 10.42 -3.32 7.08
N THR A 31 9.28 -3.87 7.52
CA THR A 31 8.21 -4.33 6.65
C THR A 31 6.86 -3.84 7.14
N GLY A 32 6.20 -3.08 6.27
CA GLY A 32 4.80 -2.69 6.44
C GLY A 32 3.88 -3.65 5.70
N THR A 33 2.71 -3.93 6.27
CA THR A 33 1.66 -4.72 5.62
C THR A 33 0.30 -4.18 6.02
N ALA A 34 -0.67 -4.27 5.09
CA ALA A 34 -2.07 -4.01 5.38
C ALA A 34 -2.96 -4.99 4.61
N VAL A 35 -4.09 -5.32 5.21
CA VAL A 35 -5.13 -6.18 4.61
C VAL A 35 -6.48 -5.50 4.86
N VAL A 36 -7.31 -5.44 3.82
CA VAL A 36 -8.66 -4.85 3.89
C VAL A 36 -9.66 -5.77 3.21
N ASN A 37 -10.87 -5.81 3.73
CA ASN A 37 -12.02 -6.42 3.06
C ASN A 37 -12.94 -5.29 2.58
N LEU A 38 -13.31 -5.31 1.32
CA LEU A 38 -14.09 -4.25 0.69
C LEU A 38 -15.34 -4.81 0.04
N VAL A 39 -16.43 -4.06 0.14
CA VAL A 39 -17.62 -4.26 -0.70
C VAL A 39 -17.39 -3.46 -1.97
N LEU A 40 -17.34 -4.15 -3.12
CA LEU A 40 -17.02 -3.53 -4.42
C LEU A 40 -18.21 -3.64 -5.38
N GLN A 41 -18.41 -2.60 -6.17
CA GLN A 41 -19.31 -2.62 -7.32
C GLN A 41 -18.53 -2.81 -8.62
N LYS A 42 -19.21 -3.29 -9.66
CA LYS A 42 -18.60 -3.44 -10.99
C LYS A 42 -18.09 -2.08 -11.47
N GLY A 43 -16.78 -2.01 -11.76
CA GLY A 43 -16.12 -0.81 -12.24
C GLY A 43 -15.31 -0.08 -11.16
N ASP A 44 -15.46 -0.45 -9.89
CA ASP A 44 -14.62 0.06 -8.81
C ASP A 44 -13.15 -0.29 -9.05
N LYS A 45 -12.27 0.65 -8.69
CA LYS A 45 -10.82 0.49 -8.85
C LYS A 45 -10.15 0.48 -7.49
N VAL A 46 -9.32 -0.54 -7.28
CA VAL A 46 -8.44 -0.65 -6.11
C VAL A 46 -6.99 -0.71 -6.59
N TRP A 47 -6.14 0.13 -6.01
CA TRP A 47 -4.73 0.24 -6.38
C TRP A 47 -3.92 0.79 -5.20
N VAL A 48 -2.60 0.69 -5.30
CA VAL A 48 -1.67 1.22 -4.30
C VAL A 48 -0.94 2.42 -4.90
N LYS A 49 -0.72 3.45 -4.10
CA LYS A 49 0.06 4.63 -4.48
C LYS A 49 1.06 5.02 -3.41
N HIS A 50 1.99 5.89 -3.76
CA HIS A 50 2.77 6.63 -2.77
C HIS A 50 1.82 7.41 -1.84
N GLY A 51 2.02 7.24 -0.53
CA GLY A 51 1.45 8.13 0.47
C GLY A 51 2.16 9.48 0.46
N ASN A 52 1.72 10.39 1.33
CA ASN A 52 2.33 11.71 1.43
C ASN A 52 3.83 11.61 1.73
N ASP A 53 4.65 12.09 0.79
CA ASP A 53 6.11 12.07 0.85
C ASP A 53 6.67 13.49 0.72
N PRO A 54 6.55 14.32 1.77
CA PRO A 54 6.94 15.72 1.71
C PRO A 54 8.44 15.95 1.47
N ASN A 55 9.27 14.92 1.69
CA ASN A 55 10.72 14.99 1.54
C ASN A 55 11.24 14.26 0.28
N GLY A 56 10.38 13.53 -0.46
CA GLY A 56 10.78 12.80 -1.66
C GLY A 56 11.65 11.56 -1.40
N ILE A 57 11.64 11.02 -0.17
CA ILE A 57 12.52 9.90 0.24
C ILE A 57 11.72 8.58 0.31
N ALA A 58 10.38 8.66 0.26
CA ALA A 58 9.53 7.48 0.28
C ALA A 58 9.67 6.72 -1.03
N GLN A 59 9.89 5.41 -0.93
CA GLN A 59 9.84 4.53 -2.10
C GLN A 59 8.57 3.68 -2.02
N LEU A 60 7.88 3.53 -3.15
CA LEU A 60 6.79 2.56 -3.28
C LEU A 60 7.35 1.19 -3.66
N GLU A 61 8.46 1.19 -4.38
CA GLU A 61 9.21 0.02 -4.75
C GLU A 61 10.17 -0.29 -3.59
N GLY A 62 9.88 -1.34 -2.84
CA GLY A 62 10.77 -1.93 -1.84
C GLY A 62 11.14 -3.36 -2.23
N TYR A 63 12.16 -3.94 -1.59
CA TYR A 63 12.43 -5.36 -1.75
C TYR A 63 11.19 -6.19 -1.37
N TYR A 64 10.94 -7.24 -2.16
CA TYR A 64 9.90 -8.25 -1.90
C TYR A 64 8.48 -7.69 -1.71
N SER A 65 8.14 -6.63 -2.43
CA SER A 65 6.81 -6.01 -2.36
C SER A 65 5.74 -6.86 -3.06
N ALA A 66 4.58 -7.03 -2.42
CA ALA A 66 3.47 -7.81 -2.96
C ALA A 66 2.14 -7.05 -2.80
N PHE A 67 1.28 -7.17 -3.81
CA PHE A 67 -0.11 -6.71 -3.79
C PHE A 67 -0.98 -7.75 -4.47
N SER A 68 -2.00 -8.25 -3.76
CA SER A 68 -2.88 -9.31 -4.23
C SER A 68 -4.27 -9.16 -3.64
N GLY A 69 -5.27 -9.74 -4.32
CA GLY A 69 -6.65 -9.82 -3.82
C GLY A 69 -7.45 -10.88 -4.53
N PHE A 70 -8.60 -11.24 -3.96
CA PHE A 70 -9.53 -12.20 -4.53
C PHE A 70 -10.98 -11.84 -4.13
N LEU A 71 -11.95 -12.36 -4.89
CA LEU A 71 -13.36 -12.23 -4.56
C LEU A 71 -13.74 -13.25 -3.48
N ILE A 72 -14.17 -12.77 -2.31
CA ILE A 72 -14.63 -13.65 -1.22
C ILE A 72 -15.99 -14.26 -1.57
N GLN A 73 -16.95 -13.42 -1.98
CA GLN A 73 -18.29 -13.84 -2.38
C GLN A 73 -18.91 -12.79 -3.33
N PRO A 74 -19.60 -13.20 -4.41
CA PRO A 74 -20.41 -12.29 -5.22
C PRO A 74 -21.66 -11.85 -4.46
N MET A 75 -22.06 -10.59 -4.64
CA MET A 75 -23.35 -10.06 -4.17
C MET A 75 -24.42 -10.14 -5.26
#